data_AF-A0A0G0AUT3-F1
#
_entry.id   AF-A0A0G0AUT3-F1
#
_cell.length_a   1.000
_cell.length_b   1.000
_cell.length_c   1.000
_cell.angle_alpha   90.00
_cell.angle_beta   90.00
_cell.angle_gamma   90.00
#
_symmetry.space_group_name_H-M   'P 1'
#
loop_
_entity.id
_entity.type
_entity.pdbx_description
1 polymer ?
#
loop_
_entity_poly.entity_id
_entity_poly.type
_entity_poly.pdbx_seq_one_letter_code
_entity_poly.pdbx_strand_id
1 'polypeptide(L)' 'MNWYVYIVKCRDDSLYTGITNDLKRRLFEHNTDNLKGAKSLRGKRPVRLVYSEEYKTQIV' A
#
# COMPACT_ATOMS: atom_id res chain seq x y z
N MET A 1 5.01 8.48 16.30
CA MET A 1 4.84 8.22 14.86
C MET A 1 4.47 6.76 14.73
N ASN A 2 3.32 6.47 14.12
CA ASN A 2 2.81 5.11 14.03
C ASN A 2 3.05 4.57 12.62
N TRP A 3 3.26 3.26 12.54
CA TRP A 3 3.50 2.52 11.32
C TRP A 3 2.29 1.67 11.00
N TYR A 4 2.06 1.44 9.71
CA TYR A 4 0.97 0.63 9.22
C TYR A 4 1.54 -0.51 8.39
N VAL A 5 1.19 -1.74 8.73
CA VAL A 5 1.24 -2.86 7.79
C VAL A 5 -0.10 -2.87 7.06
N TYR A 6 -0.09 -2.97 5.74
CA TYR A 6 -1.31 -2.95 4.95
C TYR A 6 -1.30 -4.01 3.86
N ILE A 7 -2.51 -4.42 3.47
CA ILE A 7 -2.77 -5.28 2.33
C ILE A 7 -3.74 -4.55 1.41
N VAL A 8 -3.38 -4.46 0.12
CA VAL A 8 -4.25 -3.99 -0.95
C VAL A 8 -4.59 -5.13 -1.90
N LYS A 9 -5.81 -5.11 -2.42
CA LYS A 9 -6.26 -5.95 -3.51
C LYS A 9 -6.17 -5.17 -4.82
N CYS A 10 -5.50 -5.76 -5.80
CA CYS A 10 -5.34 -5.23 -7.14
C CYS A 10 -6.54 -5.56 -8.03
N ARG A 11 -6.60 -4.96 -9.23
CA ARG A 11 -7.66 -5.24 -10.21
C ARG A 11 -7.65 -6.70 -10.71
N ASP A 12 -6.49 -7.35 -10.74
CA ASP A 12 -6.30 -8.75 -11.14
C ASP A 12 -6.54 -9.74 -9.98
N ASP A 13 -7.26 -9.30 -8.93
CA ASP A 13 -7.48 -10.03 -7.68
C ASP A 13 -6.21 -10.37 -6.86
N SER A 14 -5.01 -10.02 -7.34
CA SER A 14 -3.77 -10.24 -6.60
C SER A 14 -3.68 -9.34 -5.35
N LEU A 15 -2.99 -9.84 -4.34
CA LEU A 15 -2.74 -9.11 -3.09
C LEU A 15 -1.32 -8.53 -3.10
N TYR A 16 -1.19 -7.33 -2.56
CA TYR A 16 0.09 -6.68 -2.30
C TYR A 16 0.15 -6.23 -0.85
N THR A 17 1.26 -6.54 -0.19
CA THR A 17 1.54 -6.11 1.18
C THR A 17 2.59 -5.01 1.20
N GLY A 18 2.50 -4.13 2.19
CA GLY A 18 3.51 -3.10 2.38
C GLY A 18 3.45 -2.48 3.77
N ILE A 19 4.44 -1.62 4.03
CA ILE A 19 4.51 -0.83 5.25
C ILE A 19 4.60 0.67 4.92
N THR A 20 4.05 1.51 5.79
CA THR A 20 4.16 2.97 5.68
C THR A 20 3.82 3.66 7.00
N ASN A 21 4.30 4.89 7.19
CA ASN A 21 3.85 5.77 8.28
C ASN A 21 2.66 6.67 7.88
N ASP A 22 2.27 6.64 6.60
CA ASP A 22 1.15 7.42 6.06
C ASP A 22 0.38 6.60 5.02
N LEU A 23 -0.64 5.90 5.51
CA LEU A 23 -1.46 4.98 4.72
C LEU A 23 -2.21 5.70 3.58
N LYS A 24 -2.76 6.89 3.85
CA LYS A 24 -3.55 7.65 2.86
C LYS A 24 -2.68 8.12 1.71
N ARG A 25 -1.53 8.73 2.00
CA ARG A 25 -0.57 9.13 0.97
C ARG A 25 -0.10 7.92 0.17
N ARG A 26 0.20 6.80 0.83
CA ARG A 26 0.71 5.61 0.15
C ARG A 26 -0.31 4.97 -0.79
N LEU A 27 -1.57 4.89 -0.38
CA LEU A 27 -2.67 4.42 -1.24
C LEU A 27 -2.92 5.34 -2.43
N PHE A 28 -2.79 6.65 -2.23
CA PHE A 28 -2.88 7.62 -3.32
C PHE A 28 -1.74 7.39 -4.33
N GLU A 29 -0.49 7.36 -3.88
CA GLU A 29 0.69 7.10 -4.74
C GLU A 29 0.57 5.80 -5.54
N HIS A 30 0.10 4.72 -4.91
CA HIS A 30 -0.09 3.44 -5.59
C HIS A 30 -1.12 3.49 -6.72
N ASN A 31 -2.11 4.38 -6.62
CA ASN A 31 -3.17 4.53 -7.61
C ASN A 31 -2.87 5.60 -8.68
N THR A 32 -2.14 6.66 -8.34
CA THR A 32 -1.99 7.84 -9.21
C THR A 32 -0.58 8.05 -9.74
N ASP A 33 0.45 7.56 -9.06
CA ASP A 33 1.83 7.90 -9.35
C ASP A 33 2.61 6.71 -9.94
N ASN A 34 3.02 6.82 -11.20
CA ASN A 34 3.78 5.77 -11.88
C ASN A 34 5.19 5.57 -11.31
N LEU A 35 5.79 6.60 -10.71
CA LEU A 35 7.16 6.58 -10.20
C LEU A 35 7.22 6.19 -8.72
N LYS A 36 6.33 6.75 -7.89
CA LYS A 36 6.30 6.52 -6.43
C LYS A 36 5.52 5.27 -6.01
N GLY A 37 4.59 4.79 -6.84
CA GLY A 37 3.90 3.52 -6.61
C GLY A 37 4.86 2.33 -6.68
N ALA A 38 4.53 1.24 -5.97
CA ALA A 38 5.34 0.02 -6.05
C ALA A 38 5.42 -0.50 -7.50
N LYS A 39 6.62 -0.96 -7.91
CA LYS A 39 6.84 -1.50 -9.27
C LYS A 39 5.86 -2.62 -9.62
N SER A 40 5.55 -3.50 -8.65
CA SER A 40 4.62 -4.62 -8.80
C SER A 40 3.17 -4.20 -9.06
N LEU A 41 2.79 -2.97 -8.69
CA LEU A 41 1.44 -2.44 -8.85
C LEU A 41 1.23 -1.72 -10.19
N ARG A 42 2.30 -1.51 -10.97
CA ARG A 42 2.20 -0.92 -12.32
C ARG A 42 1.36 -1.84 -13.21
N GLY A 43 0.32 -1.29 -13.84
CA GLY A 43 -0.62 -2.05 -14.68
C GLY A 43 -1.70 -2.84 -13.91
N LYS A 44 -1.61 -2.91 -12.57
CA LYS A 44 -2.56 -3.64 -11.70
C LYS A 44 -3.57 -2.75 -10.97
N ARG A 45 -3.59 -1.46 -11.33
CA ARG A 45 -4.47 -0.44 -10.77
C ARG A 45 -5.90 -0.58 -11.29
N PRO A 46 -6.92 -0.09 -10.56
CA PRO A 46 -6.82 0.51 -9.22
C PRO A 46 -6.55 -0.55 -8.14
N VAL A 47 -5.87 -0.15 -7.07
CA VAL A 47 -5.71 -0.95 -5.86
C VAL A 47 -6.65 -0.45 -4.77
N ARG A 48 -7.23 -1.38 -4.01
CA ARG A 48 -8.16 -1.09 -2.90
C ARG A 48 -7.58 -1.64 -1.61
N LEU A 49 -7.60 -0.84 -0.56
CA LEU A 49 -7.21 -1.31 0.78
C LEU A 49 -8.22 -2.37 1.24
N VAL A 50 -7.71 -3.52 1.67
CA VAL A 50 -8.53 -4.61 2.24
C VAL A 50 -8.16 -4.92 3.69
N TYR A 51 -6.95 -4.54 4.12
CA TYR A 51 -6.50 -4.68 5.49
C TYR A 51 -5.48 -3.61 5.84
N SER A 52 -5.51 -3.13 7.08
CA SER A 52 -4.44 -2.31 7.67
C SER A 52 -4.39 -2.54 9.18
N GLU A 53 -3.18 -2.61 9.71
CA GLU A 53 -2.92 -2.74 11.14
C GLU A 53 -1.85 -1.73 11.56
N GLU A 54 -2.07 -1.11 12.71
CA GLU A 54 -1.24 -0.04 13.23
C GLU A 54 -0.27 -0.55 14.31
N TYR A 55 0.98 -0.10 14.23
CA TYR A 55 2.07 -0.45 15.13
C TYR A 55 2.78 0.81 15.63
N LYS A 56 3.23 0.78 16.89
CA LYS A 56 3.96 1.92 17.49
C LYS A 56 5.38 2.09 16.94
N THR A 57 5.97 1.01 16.43
CA THR A 57 7.37 0.99 15.98
C THR A 57 7.48 0.12 14.73
N GLN A 58 8.40 0.48 13.85
CA GLN A 58 8.89 -0.44 12.82
C GLN A 58 10.04 -1.24 13.43
N ILE A 59 9.84 -2.54 13.63
CA ILE A 59 10.91 -3.45 14.03
C ILE A 59 11.35 -4.16 12.75
N VAL A 60 12.62 -4.00 12.38
CA VAL A 60 13.24 -4.62 11.19
C VAL A 60 14.23 -5.66 11.67
#